data_AF-A0A2D8P8F0-F1
#
_entry.id   AF-A0A2D8P8F0-F1
#
_cell.length_a   1.000
_cell.length_b   1.000
_cell.length_c   1.000
_cell.angle_alpha   90.00
_cell.angle_beta   90.00
_cell.angle_gamma   90.00
#
_symmetry.space_group_name_H-M   'P 1'
#
loop_
_entity.id
_entity.type
_entity.pdbx_description
1 polymer ?
#
loop_
_entity_poly.entity_id
_entity_poly.type
_entity_poly.pdbx_seq_one_letter_code
_entity_poly.pdbx_strand_id
1 'polypeptide(L)' 'MEPGYSTRTGFVNDRGQVVIRCTDKKGTDHMQKIYQMACSECGNVYGANGSDTHLRKCPICQGGADGLEY' A
#
# COMPACT_ATOMS: atom_id res chain seq x y z
N MET A 1 17.85 6.78 -1.67
CA MET A 1 16.64 7.61 -1.47
C MET A 1 15.95 7.08 -0.24
N GLU A 2 15.80 7.91 0.79
CA GLU A 2 15.01 7.56 1.96
C GLU A 2 13.54 7.38 1.54
N PRO A 3 12.81 6.38 2.08
CA PRO A 3 11.39 6.23 1.82
C PRO A 3 10.61 7.48 2.28
N GLY A 4 9.64 7.92 1.47
CA GLY A 4 8.71 8.97 1.86
C GLY A 4 7.89 8.57 3.09
N TYR A 5 7.36 9.55 3.84
CA TYR A 5 6.67 9.29 5.12
C TYR A 5 5.59 8.20 5.02
N SER A 6 4.76 8.24 3.97
CA SER A 6 3.67 7.29 3.77
C SER A 6 4.09 5.92 3.23
N THR A 7 5.36 5.74 2.86
CA THR A 7 5.88 4.48 2.32
C THR A 7 6.87 3.78 3.25
N ARG A 8 7.10 4.34 4.44
CA ARG A 8 7.90 3.70 5.48
C ARG A 8 7.19 2.45 5.99
N THR A 9 7.94 1.35 6.16
CA THR A 9 7.44 0.17 6.86
C THR A 9 6.86 0.55 8.23
N GLY A 10 5.67 0.04 8.53
CA GLY A 10 4.91 0.35 9.73
C GLY A 10 4.05 1.62 9.64
N PHE A 11 4.11 2.40 8.54
CA PHE A 11 3.16 3.48 8.31
C PHE A 11 1.74 2.91 8.24
N VAL A 12 0.82 3.57 8.95
CA VAL A 12 -0.61 3.26 8.94
C VAL A 12 -1.36 4.50 8.48
N ASN A 13 -2.22 4.36 7.47
CA ASN A 13 -3.07 5.45 7.03
C ASN A 13 -4.38 5.55 7.84
N ASP A 14 -5.16 6.61 7.62
CA ASP A 14 -6.45 6.87 8.30
C ASP A 14 -7.56 5.85 7.96
N ARG A 15 -7.27 4.87 7.11
CA ARG A 15 -8.18 3.80 6.73
C ARG A 15 -7.76 2.45 7.32
N GLY A 16 -6.69 2.43 8.14
CA GLY A 16 -6.19 1.22 8.79
C GLY A 16 -5.40 0.32 7.84
N GLN A 17 -4.71 0.88 6.85
CA GLN A 17 -3.81 0.11 5.98
C GLN A 17 -2.38 0.32 6.41
N VAL A 18 -1.71 -0.80 6.69
CA VAL A 18 -0.33 -0.86 7.16
C VAL A 18 0.60 -1.14 5.99
N VAL A 19 1.65 -0.34 5.83
CA VAL A 19 2.75 -0.67 4.91
C VAL A 19 3.64 -1.74 5.56
N ILE A 20 3.70 -2.92 4.94
CA ILE A 20 4.56 -4.02 5.40
C ILE A 20 5.99 -3.80 4.90
N ARG A 21 6.17 -3.63 3.58
CA ARG A 21 7.49 -3.43 2.95
C ARG A 21 7.36 -2.86 1.55
N CYS A 22 8.45 -2.27 1.05
CA CYS A 22 8.66 -2.09 -0.38
C CYS A 22 8.92 -3.46 -1.04
N THR A 23 8.41 -3.67 -2.25
CA THR A 23 8.61 -4.92 -2.99
C THR A 23 9.69 -4.81 -4.06
N ASP A 24 10.22 -3.60 -4.27
CA ASP A 24 11.14 -3.22 -5.35
C ASP A 24 10.63 -3.42 -6.78
N LYS A 25 9.42 -3.97 -6.96
CA LYS A 25 8.75 -4.08 -8.26
C LYS A 25 8.22 -2.72 -8.71
N LYS A 26 8.27 -2.51 -10.02
CA LYS A 26 7.74 -1.31 -10.68
C LYS A 26 6.22 -1.25 -10.54
N GLY A 27 5.72 -0.11 -10.08
CA GLY A 27 4.29 0.20 -10.03
C GLY A 27 3.73 0.64 -11.38
N THR A 28 2.43 0.88 -11.40
CA THR A 28 1.73 1.41 -12.58
C THR A 28 1.88 2.93 -12.71
N ASP A 29 2.08 3.60 -11.58
CA ASP A 29 2.23 5.05 -11.52
C ASP A 29 3.64 5.50 -11.91
N HIS A 30 3.76 6.74 -12.38
CA HIS A 30 5.02 7.28 -12.89
C HIS A 30 6.13 7.20 -11.83
N MET A 31 7.16 6.40 -12.14
CA MET A 31 8.33 6.14 -11.29
C MET A 31 8.01 5.57 -9.90
N GLN A 32 6.82 5.02 -9.68
CA GLN A 32 6.46 4.44 -8.39
C GLN A 32 6.87 2.97 -8.30
N LYS A 33 7.04 2.50 -7.06
CA LYS A 33 7.20 1.08 -6.71
C LYS A 33 5.93 0.56 -6.07
N ILE A 34 5.75 -0.76 -6.13
CA ILE A 34 4.68 -1.44 -5.40
C ILE A 34 5.13 -1.63 -3.94
N TYR A 35 4.19 -1.39 -3.03
CA TYR A 35 4.32 -1.67 -1.61
C TYR A 35 3.32 -2.75 -1.22
N GLN A 36 3.80 -3.72 -0.44
CA GLN A 36 2.94 -4.70 0.21
C GLN A 36 2.24 -4.00 1.38
N MET A 37 0.91 -3.94 1.34
CA MET A 37 0.07 -3.40 2.40
C MET A 37 -0.84 -4.48 2.99
N ALA A 38 -1.25 -4.29 4.24
CA ALA A 38 -2.27 -5.11 4.88
C ALA A 38 -3.37 -4.24 5.50
N CYS A 39 -4.62 -4.71 5.43
CA CYS A 39 -5.73 -4.10 6.16
C CYS A 39 -5.73 -4.59 7.60
N SER A 40 -5.74 -3.67 8.57
CA SER A 40 -5.82 -4.01 9.99
C SER A 40 -7.19 -4.50 10.45
N GLU A 41 -8.24 -4.31 9.63
CA GLU A 41 -9.61 -4.74 9.97
C GLU A 41 -9.87 -6.19 9.53
N CYS A 42 -9.63 -6.51 8.26
CA CYS A 42 -9.94 -7.84 7.70
C CYS A 42 -8.72 -8.71 7.42
N GLY A 43 -7.49 -8.18 7.59
CA GLY A 43 -6.25 -8.92 7.37
C GLY A 43 -5.84 -9.09 5.90
N ASN A 44 -6.62 -8.60 4.94
CA ASN A 44 -6.29 -8.75 3.52
C ASN A 44 -4.95 -8.09 3.18
N VAL A 45 -4.09 -8.80 2.45
CA VAL A 45 -2.76 -8.35 2.02
C VAL A 45 -2.73 -8.14 0.51
N TYR A 46 -2.21 -7.00 0.06
CA TYR A 46 -2.28 -6.61 -1.34
C TYR A 46 -1.20 -5.58 -1.71
N GLY A 47 -0.95 -5.42 -3.02
CA GLY A 47 -0.02 -4.42 -3.53
C GLY A 47 -0.71 -3.07 -3.79
N ALA A 48 -0.02 -1.97 -3.54
CA ALA A 48 -0.44 -0.62 -3.94
C ALA A 48 0.78 0.20 -4.40
N ASN A 49 0.56 1.20 -5.26
CA ASN A 49 1.65 2.14 -5.60
C ASN A 49 2.04 2.96 -4.36
N GLY A 50 3.32 3.33 -4.28
CA GLY A 50 3.82 4.23 -3.23
C GLY A 50 3.04 5.54 -3.12
N SER A 51 2.64 6.12 -4.26
CA SER A 51 1.77 7.29 -4.38
C SER A 51 0.43 7.14 -3.68
N ASP A 52 -0.15 5.94 -3.66
CA ASP A 52 -1.51 5.69 -3.15
C ASP A 52 -1.55 5.38 -1.66
N THR A 53 -0.42 4.99 -1.06
CA THR A 53 -0.32 4.46 0.31
C THR A 53 -1.08 5.27 1.36
N HIS A 54 -0.97 6.60 1.31
CA HIS A 54 -1.57 7.53 2.29
C HIS A 54 -3.11 7.60 2.26
N LEU A 55 -3.75 7.22 1.15
CA LEU A 55 -5.21 7.30 0.97
C LEU A 55 -5.84 5.98 0.51
N ARG A 56 -5.03 4.92 0.43
CA ARG A 56 -5.47 3.59 0.03
C ARG A 56 -6.58 3.09 0.96
N LYS A 57 -7.60 2.47 0.38
CA LYS A 57 -8.64 1.69 1.07
C LYS A 57 -8.44 0.19 0.84
N CYS A 58 -8.92 -0.63 1.78
CA CYS A 58 -8.94 -2.08 1.63
C CYS A 58 -9.86 -2.52 0.47
N PRO A 59 -9.39 -3.37 -0.47
CA PRO A 59 -10.22 -3.89 -1.56
C PRO A 59 -11.40 -4.74 -1.08
N ILE A 60 -11.24 -5.46 0.04
CA ILE A 60 -12.22 -6.46 0.49
C ILE A 60 -13.33 -5.85 1.36
N CYS A 61 -12.99 -5.02 2.35
CA CYS A 61 -13.97 -4.54 3.34
C CYS A 61 -14.31 -3.04 3.25
N GLN A 62 -13.59 -2.26 2.43
CA GLN A 62 -13.74 -0.80 2.38
C GLN A 62 -14.03 -0.28 0.96
N GLY A 63 -14.26 -1.18 -0.01
CA GLY A 63 -14.53 -0.84 -1.41
C GLY A 63 -13.35 -0.15 -2.12
N GLY A 64 -12.11 -0.48 -1.74
CA GLY A 64 -10.92 -0.01 -2.46
C GLY A 64 -10.74 -0.71 -3.81
N ALA A 65 -9.90 -0.15 -4.69
CA ALA A 65 -9.49 -0.82 -5.92
C ALA A 65 -8.74 -2.12 -5.63
N ASP A 66 -8.66 -3.04 -6.59
CA ASP A 66 -7.91 -4.29 -6.45
C ASP A 66 -6.42 -4.08 -6.19
N GLY A 67 -5.79 -5.10 -5.60
CA GLY A 67 -4.36 -5.11 -5.34
C GLY A 67 -3.52 -5.27 -6.61
N LEU A 68 -2.35 -4.64 -6.65
CA LEU A 68 -1.33 -4.94 -7.66
C LEU A 68 -0.60 -6.24 -7.31
N GLU A 69 -0.19 -7.01 -8.31
CA GLU A 69 0.66 -8.19 -8.15
C GLU A 69 2.11 -7.78 -7.85
N TYR A 70 2.78 -8.43 -6.90
CA TYR A 70 4.15 -8.11 -6.47
C TYR A 70 4.94 -9.29 -5.92
#